data_AF-A0A2A5GG18-F1
#
_entry.id   AF-A0A2A5GG18-F1
#
_cell.length_a   1.000
_cell.length_b   1.000
_cell.length_c   1.000
_cell.angle_alpha   90.00
_cell.angle_beta   90.00
_cell.angle_gamma   90.00
#
_symmetry.space_group_name_H-M   'P 1'
#
loop_
_entity.id
_entity.type
_entity.pdbx_description
1 polymer ?
#
loop_
_entity_poly.entity_id
_entity_poly.type
_entity_poly.pdbx_seq_one_letter_code
_entity_poly.pdbx_strand_id
1 'polypeptide(L)'
;MTDIDQVSKIKGRTWITAKSRIYAENRFRRYELMSHLLLSIYSIAIIALTIFKEFLPEGAPVDAYTIVYSVLALSASIIVFGFRFGETAALHRECYLRLQELHDSHDDAAEIERNYHSILSSYPNHSDLDYARLVLSRTFPNNRNGLKRNDGTPIMWNFGMLMRWCIHQLFFWGMPILLLSTTVFPVYWSF
;
A
#
# COMPACT_ATOMS: atom_id res chain seq x y z
N MET A 1 35.03 -19.06 3.58
CA MET A 1 33.56 -19.24 3.51
C MET A 1 33.30 -20.24 2.40
N THR A 2 32.59 -21.34 2.63
CA THR A 2 32.30 -22.33 1.57
C THR A 2 31.32 -21.73 0.57
N ASP A 3 31.42 -22.09 -0.70
CA ASP A 3 30.53 -21.64 -1.78
C ASP A 3 29.03 -21.88 -1.43
N ILE A 4 28.74 -23.01 -0.79
CA ILE A 4 27.41 -23.38 -0.26
C ILE A 4 26.87 -22.34 0.75
N ASP A 5 27.71 -21.78 1.60
CA ASP A 5 27.31 -20.76 2.58
C ASP A 5 26.99 -19.42 1.89
N GLN A 6 27.71 -19.09 0.81
CA GLN A 6 27.44 -17.89 0.02
C GLN A 6 26.11 -18.00 -0.72
N VAL A 7 25.85 -19.12 -1.39
CA VAL A 7 24.55 -19.38 -2.06
C VAL A 7 23.40 -19.27 -1.06
N SER A 8 23.52 -19.89 0.12
CA SER A 8 22.48 -19.83 1.16
C SER A 8 22.18 -18.40 1.62
N LYS A 9 23.23 -17.59 1.84
CA LYS A 9 23.09 -16.18 2.25
C LYS A 9 22.42 -15.33 1.17
N ILE A 10 22.79 -15.51 -0.10
CA ILE A 10 22.19 -14.78 -1.21
C ILE A 10 20.72 -15.18 -1.35
N LYS A 11 20.40 -16.48 -1.33
CA LYS A 11 19.01 -16.97 -1.37
C LYS A 11 18.17 -16.42 -0.21
N GLY A 12 18.72 -16.34 1.01
CA GLY A 12 18.07 -15.71 2.15
C GLY A 12 17.69 -14.24 1.89
N ARG A 13 18.61 -13.44 1.34
CA ARG A 13 18.34 -12.04 0.93
C ARG A 13 17.28 -11.96 -0.15
N THR A 14 17.39 -12.80 -1.18
CA THR A 14 16.43 -12.87 -2.29
C THR A 14 15.03 -13.17 -1.76
N TRP A 15 14.90 -14.13 -0.86
CA TRP A 15 13.63 -14.49 -0.24
C TRP A 15 13.02 -13.33 0.57
N ILE A 16 13.82 -12.67 1.44
CA ILE A 16 13.33 -11.52 2.22
C ILE A 16 12.85 -10.41 1.28
N THR A 17 13.64 -10.10 0.25
CA THR A 17 13.32 -9.05 -0.73
C THR A 17 12.04 -9.38 -1.49
N ALA A 18 11.90 -10.63 -1.95
CA ALA A 18 10.69 -11.09 -2.63
C ALA A 18 9.46 -10.96 -1.74
N LYS A 19 9.56 -11.38 -0.46
CA LYS A 19 8.47 -11.23 0.50
C LYS A 19 8.13 -9.77 0.80
N SER A 20 9.11 -8.88 0.93
CA SER A 20 8.86 -7.44 1.08
C SER A 20 8.14 -6.85 -0.14
N ARG A 21 8.49 -7.26 -1.36
CA ARG A 21 7.82 -6.84 -2.60
C ARG A 21 6.38 -7.37 -2.71
N ILE A 22 6.07 -8.54 -2.15
CA ILE A 22 4.67 -9.03 -2.02
C ILE A 22 3.84 -8.10 -1.11
N TYR A 23 4.42 -7.59 -0.02
CA TYR A 23 3.72 -6.59 0.82
C TYR A 23 3.54 -5.26 0.10
N ALA A 24 4.50 -4.85 -0.73
CA ALA A 24 4.39 -3.67 -1.58
C ALA A 24 3.26 -3.80 -2.62
N GLU A 25 3.16 -4.93 -3.34
CA GLU A 25 2.04 -5.22 -4.26
C GLU A 25 0.70 -5.07 -3.53
N ASN A 26 0.56 -5.73 -2.37
CA ASN A 26 -0.67 -5.67 -1.58
C ASN A 26 -1.01 -4.25 -1.12
N ARG A 27 -0.01 -3.42 -0.81
CA ARG A 27 -0.21 -2.01 -0.43
C ARG A 27 -0.75 -1.21 -1.60
N PHE A 28 -0.14 -1.32 -2.77
CA PHE A 28 -0.60 -0.62 -3.97
C PHE A 28 -1.97 -1.10 -4.46
N ARG A 29 -2.27 -2.40 -4.39
CA ARG A 29 -3.62 -2.93 -4.68
C ARG A 29 -4.70 -2.37 -3.75
N ARG A 30 -4.37 -2.19 -2.45
CA ARG A 30 -5.28 -1.55 -1.51
C ARG A 30 -5.49 -0.07 -1.82
N TYR A 31 -4.45 0.63 -2.26
CA TYR A 31 -4.57 2.03 -2.67
C TYR A 31 -5.46 2.17 -3.91
N GLU A 32 -5.25 1.33 -4.93
CA GLU A 32 -6.11 1.24 -6.10
C GLU A 32 -7.58 1.03 -5.70
N LEU A 33 -7.86 -0.01 -4.90
CA LEU A 33 -9.22 -0.32 -4.45
C LEU A 33 -9.84 0.84 -3.66
N MET A 34 -9.12 1.40 -2.68
CA MET A 34 -9.65 2.47 -1.84
C MET A 34 -9.86 3.77 -2.61
N SER A 35 -8.95 4.14 -3.51
CA SER A 35 -9.13 5.33 -4.34
C SER A 35 -10.36 5.22 -5.22
N HIS A 36 -10.60 4.05 -5.83
CA HIS A 36 -11.81 3.81 -6.61
C HIS A 36 -13.07 3.80 -5.73
N LEU A 37 -13.02 3.16 -4.56
CA LEU A 37 -14.15 3.13 -3.63
C LEU A 37 -14.51 4.53 -3.12
N LEU A 38 -13.52 5.32 -2.71
CA LEU A 38 -13.70 6.71 -2.26
C LEU A 38 -14.33 7.58 -3.32
N LEU A 39 -13.81 7.53 -4.54
CA LEU A 39 -14.34 8.31 -5.65
C LEU A 39 -15.79 7.91 -5.98
N SER A 40 -16.09 6.62 -5.88
CA SER A 40 -17.45 6.09 -6.10
C SER A 40 -18.43 6.54 -5.01
N ILE A 41 -18.05 6.42 -3.73
CA ILE A 41 -18.88 6.87 -2.61
C ILE A 41 -19.11 8.38 -2.71
N TYR A 42 -18.09 9.15 -3.07
CA TYR A 42 -18.20 10.59 -3.23
C TYR A 42 -19.15 10.98 -4.37
N SER A 43 -19.07 10.27 -5.49
CA SER A 43 -20.00 10.46 -6.62
C SER A 43 -21.44 10.16 -6.21
N ILE A 44 -21.67 9.07 -5.45
CA ILE A 44 -22.98 8.72 -4.90
C ILE A 44 -23.48 9.81 -3.95
N ALA A 45 -22.62 10.35 -3.08
CA ALA A 45 -22.98 11.40 -2.14
C ALA A 45 -23.41 12.70 -2.84
N ILE A 46 -22.71 13.12 -3.90
CA ILE A 46 -23.08 14.29 -4.72
C ILE A 46 -24.45 14.06 -5.38
N ILE A 47 -24.68 12.88 -5.96
CA ILE A 47 -25.96 12.53 -6.58
C ILE A 47 -27.09 12.55 -5.55
N ALA A 48 -26.86 11.97 -4.36
CA ALA A 48 -27.83 11.98 -3.28
C ALA A 48 -28.16 13.41 -2.82
N LEU A 49 -27.15 14.28 -2.62
CA LEU A 49 -27.35 15.70 -2.30
C LEU A 49 -28.22 16.42 -3.34
N THR A 50 -28.00 16.11 -4.63
CA THR A 50 -28.77 16.70 -5.73
C THR A 50 -30.23 16.24 -5.71
N ILE A 51 -30.49 14.95 -5.44
CA ILE A 51 -31.85 14.38 -5.39
C ILE A 51 -32.61 14.86 -4.14
N PHE A 52 -31.96 14.88 -2.98
CA PHE A 52 -32.62 15.20 -1.71
C PHE A 52 -32.65 16.71 -1.42
N LYS A 53 -32.27 17.57 -2.37
CA LYS A 53 -32.21 19.03 -2.16
C LYS A 53 -33.53 19.63 -1.66
N GLU A 54 -34.67 19.08 -2.09
CA GLU A 54 -36.01 19.57 -1.75
C GLU A 54 -36.42 19.23 -0.30
N PHE A 55 -35.76 18.24 0.32
CA PHE A 55 -35.98 17.87 1.72
C PHE A 55 -35.00 18.55 2.68
N LEU A 56 -34.06 19.33 2.14
CA LEU A 56 -33.15 20.15 2.94
C LEU A 56 -33.81 21.48 3.28
N PRO A 57 -33.49 22.08 4.44
CA PRO A 57 -34.26 23.23 4.88
C PRO A 57 -33.94 24.49 4.06
N GLU A 58 -34.92 25.39 4.00
CA GLU A 58 -34.90 26.57 3.13
C GLU A 58 -33.72 27.49 3.48
N GLY A 59 -32.87 27.80 2.49
CA GLY A 59 -31.70 28.68 2.64
C GLY A 59 -30.33 28.00 2.54
N ALA A 60 -30.25 26.66 2.52
CA ALA A 60 -28.99 25.97 2.29
C ALA A 60 -28.51 26.15 0.83
N PRO A 61 -27.27 26.64 0.56
CA PRO A 61 -26.77 26.84 -0.79
C PRO A 61 -26.27 25.52 -1.42
N VAL A 62 -27.17 24.53 -1.54
CA VAL A 62 -26.88 23.16 -2.01
C VAL A 62 -26.27 23.16 -3.41
N ASP A 63 -26.75 24.04 -4.30
CA ASP A 63 -26.24 24.15 -5.67
C ASP A 63 -24.76 24.57 -5.70
N ALA A 64 -24.36 25.53 -4.86
CA ALA A 64 -22.98 25.98 -4.76
C ALA A 64 -22.06 24.85 -4.24
N TYR A 65 -22.49 24.14 -3.20
CA TYR A 65 -21.73 23.00 -2.66
C TYR A 65 -21.59 21.87 -3.68
N THR A 66 -22.66 21.55 -4.41
CA THR A 66 -22.67 20.49 -5.44
C THR A 66 -21.68 20.79 -6.55
N ILE A 67 -21.58 22.05 -7.00
CA ILE A 67 -20.58 22.47 -8.01
C ILE A 67 -19.16 22.30 -7.47
N VAL A 68 -18.88 22.81 -6.27
CA VAL A 68 -17.54 22.71 -5.65
C VAL A 68 -17.13 21.25 -5.48
N TYR A 69 -18.01 20.42 -4.95
CA TYR A 69 -17.75 18.99 -4.78
C TYR A 69 -17.56 18.28 -6.12
N SER A 70 -18.31 18.62 -7.17
CA SER A 70 -18.10 18.04 -8.50
C SER A 70 -16.72 18.35 -9.09
N VAL A 71 -16.23 19.59 -8.92
CA VAL A 71 -14.88 19.98 -9.34
C VAL A 71 -13.81 19.24 -8.53
N LEU A 72 -14.01 19.10 -7.21
CA LEU A 72 -13.10 18.33 -6.35
C LEU A 72 -13.07 16.85 -6.74
N ALA A 73 -14.22 16.23 -6.98
CA ALA A 73 -14.32 14.84 -7.44
C ALA A 73 -13.54 14.62 -8.74
N LEU A 74 -13.74 15.52 -9.70
CA LEU A 74 -13.06 15.47 -10.99
C LEU A 74 -11.54 15.60 -10.82
N SER A 75 -11.08 16.59 -10.05
CA SER A 75 -9.65 16.77 -9.77
C SER A 75 -9.02 15.56 -9.10
N ALA A 76 -9.72 14.97 -8.12
CA ALA A 76 -9.29 13.75 -7.43
C ALA A 76 -9.22 12.57 -8.39
N SER A 77 -10.17 12.43 -9.32
CA SER A 77 -10.15 11.34 -10.31
C SER A 77 -8.93 11.38 -11.22
N ILE A 78 -8.51 12.58 -11.64
CA ILE A 78 -7.33 12.77 -12.49
C ILE A 78 -6.07 12.40 -11.71
N ILE A 79 -5.98 12.85 -10.45
CA ILE A 79 -4.85 12.52 -9.57
C ILE A 79 -4.75 11.00 -9.34
N VAL A 80 -5.87 10.35 -9.01
CA VAL A 80 -5.92 8.89 -8.81
C VAL A 80 -5.49 8.14 -10.08
N PHE A 81 -5.97 8.58 -11.24
CA PHE A 81 -5.58 8.00 -12.52
C PHE A 81 -4.08 8.18 -12.78
N GLY A 82 -3.52 9.35 -12.46
CA GLY A 82 -2.10 9.66 -12.62
C GLY A 82 -1.15 8.84 -11.74
N PHE A 83 -1.59 8.38 -10.56
CA PHE A 83 -0.74 7.59 -9.67
C PHE A 83 -0.47 6.16 -10.16
N ARG A 84 -1.26 5.62 -11.09
CA ARG A 84 -1.06 4.29 -11.72
C ARG A 84 -0.79 3.19 -10.68
N PHE A 85 -1.56 3.18 -9.58
CA PHE A 85 -1.37 2.23 -8.48
C PHE A 85 -1.44 0.76 -8.93
N GLY A 86 -2.34 0.43 -9.85
CA GLY A 86 -2.48 -0.92 -10.40
C GLY A 86 -1.27 -1.39 -11.20
N GLU A 87 -0.68 -0.52 -12.02
CA GLU A 87 0.56 -0.83 -12.76
C GLU A 87 1.75 -0.99 -11.82
N THR A 88 1.89 -0.10 -10.84
CA THR A 88 2.95 -0.19 -9.83
C THR A 88 2.85 -1.50 -9.03
N ALA A 89 1.63 -1.93 -8.69
CA ALA A 89 1.40 -3.22 -8.07
C ALA A 89 1.83 -4.38 -8.99
N ALA A 90 1.49 -4.31 -10.29
CA ALA A 90 1.89 -5.32 -11.27
C ALA A 90 3.42 -5.42 -11.43
N LEU A 91 4.14 -4.29 -11.40
CA LEU A 91 5.61 -4.29 -11.43
C LEU A 91 6.22 -4.95 -10.19
N HIS A 92 5.66 -4.72 -9.00
CA HIS A 92 6.10 -5.44 -7.80
C HIS A 92 5.80 -6.94 -7.90
N ARG A 93 4.66 -7.29 -8.49
CA ARG A 93 4.26 -8.67 -8.75
C ARG A 93 5.25 -9.41 -9.61
N GLU A 94 5.51 -8.87 -10.78
CA GLU A 94 6.46 -9.43 -11.73
C GLU A 94 7.85 -9.57 -11.10
N CYS A 95 8.29 -8.55 -10.36
CA CYS A 95 9.58 -8.60 -9.72
C CYS A 95 9.71 -9.75 -8.70
N TYR A 96 8.76 -9.90 -7.77
CA TYR A 96 8.92 -10.96 -6.77
C TYR A 96 8.80 -12.36 -7.39
N LEU A 97 8.05 -12.52 -8.49
CA LEU A 97 7.99 -13.78 -9.22
C LEU A 97 9.35 -14.12 -9.84
N ARG A 98 10.00 -13.17 -10.49
CA ARG A 98 11.37 -13.34 -11.01
C ARG A 98 12.39 -13.60 -9.89
N LEU A 99 12.26 -12.92 -8.74
CA LEU A 99 13.10 -13.19 -7.57
C LEU A 99 12.85 -14.59 -6.99
N GLN A 100 11.63 -15.11 -7.09
CA GLN A 100 11.30 -16.46 -6.64
C GLN A 100 11.87 -17.52 -7.59
N GLU A 101 11.77 -17.31 -8.90
CA GLU A 101 12.47 -18.14 -9.90
C GLU A 101 13.98 -18.17 -9.67
N LEU A 102 14.58 -17.01 -9.40
CA LEU A 102 16.00 -16.90 -9.06
C LEU A 102 16.36 -17.59 -7.73
N HIS A 103 15.46 -17.54 -6.74
CA HIS A 103 15.66 -18.24 -5.47
C HIS A 103 15.67 -19.77 -5.66
N ASP A 104 14.83 -20.27 -6.55
CA ASP A 104 14.64 -21.69 -6.82
C ASP A 104 15.65 -22.22 -7.87
N SER A 105 16.44 -21.35 -8.50
CA SER A 105 17.50 -21.74 -9.43
C SER A 105 18.66 -22.48 -8.75
N HIS A 106 19.42 -23.25 -9.53
CA HIS A 106 20.57 -24.04 -9.06
C HIS A 106 21.90 -23.46 -9.57
N ASP A 107 21.90 -22.17 -9.90
CA ASP A 107 23.06 -21.48 -10.45
C ASP A 107 24.12 -21.24 -9.38
N ASP A 108 25.33 -20.86 -9.79
CA ASP A 108 26.41 -20.53 -8.87
C ASP A 108 26.17 -19.20 -8.13
N ALA A 109 26.87 -18.98 -7.02
CA ALA A 109 26.66 -17.78 -6.20
C ALA A 109 26.85 -16.48 -7.00
N ALA A 110 27.80 -16.46 -7.93
CA ALA A 110 28.11 -15.29 -8.74
C ALA A 110 27.00 -14.96 -9.75
N GLU A 111 26.42 -15.97 -10.39
CA GLU A 111 25.30 -15.80 -11.32
C GLU A 111 24.03 -15.37 -10.57
N ILE A 112 23.73 -15.98 -9.42
CA ILE A 112 22.59 -15.58 -8.60
C ILE A 112 22.72 -14.11 -8.19
N GLU A 113 23.91 -13.67 -7.75
CA GLU A 113 24.13 -12.29 -7.35
C GLU A 113 23.99 -11.31 -8.53
N ARG A 114 24.55 -11.63 -9.70
CA ARG A 114 24.39 -10.81 -10.91
C ARG A 114 22.92 -10.67 -11.31
N ASN A 115 22.19 -11.79 -11.36
CA ASN A 115 20.79 -11.82 -11.73
C ASN A 115 19.92 -11.09 -10.69
N TYR A 116 20.24 -11.23 -9.41
CA TYR A 116 19.57 -10.50 -8.34
C TYR A 116 19.68 -8.98 -8.55
N HIS A 117 20.88 -8.46 -8.77
CA HIS A 117 21.08 -7.03 -9.02
C HIS A 117 20.40 -6.55 -10.31
N SER A 118 20.45 -7.34 -11.38
CA SER A 118 19.78 -7.05 -12.65
C SER A 118 18.25 -6.95 -12.49
N ILE A 119 17.65 -7.86 -11.73
CA ILE A 119 16.22 -7.78 -11.39
C ILE A 119 15.95 -6.52 -10.58
N LEU A 120 16.73 -6.25 -9.52
CA LEU A 120 16.47 -5.07 -8.67
C LEU A 120 16.59 -3.73 -9.41
N SER A 121 17.49 -3.59 -10.38
CA SER A 121 17.62 -2.36 -11.17
C SER A 121 16.45 -2.12 -12.12
N SER A 122 15.70 -3.17 -12.46
CA SER A 122 14.63 -3.13 -13.47
C SER A 122 13.25 -2.80 -12.88
N TYR A 123 13.09 -2.80 -11.56
CA TYR A 123 11.78 -2.68 -10.90
C TYR A 123 11.79 -1.64 -9.77
N PRO A 124 10.63 -1.03 -9.47
CA PRO A 124 10.51 -0.05 -8.39
C PRO A 124 10.91 -0.67 -7.04
N ASN A 125 11.48 0.18 -6.18
CA ASN A 125 11.89 -0.25 -4.85
C ASN A 125 10.68 -0.38 -3.91
N HIS A 126 10.74 -1.31 -2.96
CA HIS A 126 9.75 -1.38 -1.89
C HIS A 126 10.02 -0.30 -0.83
N SER A 127 9.03 0.01 -0.01
CA SER A 127 9.19 0.93 1.13
C SER A 127 9.70 0.18 2.36
N ASP A 128 10.33 0.91 3.29
CA ASP A 128 10.62 0.41 4.63
C ASP A 128 9.37 -0.06 5.37
N LEU A 129 8.20 0.53 5.08
CA LEU A 129 6.93 0.09 5.64
C LEU A 129 6.59 -1.35 5.21
N ASP A 130 6.90 -1.72 3.97
CA ASP A 130 6.64 -3.06 3.45
C ASP A 130 7.52 -4.10 4.16
N TYR A 131 8.79 -3.73 4.42
CA TYR A 131 9.70 -4.53 5.23
C TYR A 131 9.26 -4.63 6.70
N ALA A 132 8.93 -3.51 7.33
CA ALA A 132 8.41 -3.49 8.70
C ALA A 132 7.17 -4.36 8.85
N ARG A 133 6.28 -4.34 7.84
CA ARG A 133 5.07 -5.17 7.80
C ARG A 133 5.38 -6.66 7.68
N LEU A 134 6.38 -7.04 6.88
CA LEU A 134 6.88 -8.42 6.82
C LEU A 134 7.41 -8.87 8.18
N VAL A 135 8.19 -8.03 8.86
CA VAL A 135 8.74 -8.37 10.18
C VAL A 135 7.62 -8.54 11.20
N LEU A 136 6.69 -7.57 11.27
CA LEU A 136 5.55 -7.62 12.18
C LEU A 136 4.67 -8.85 11.93
N SER A 137 4.34 -9.16 10.67
CA SER A 137 3.46 -10.29 10.35
C SER A 137 4.04 -11.66 10.72
N ARG A 138 5.38 -11.78 10.78
CA ARG A 138 6.08 -13.03 11.07
C ARG A 138 6.48 -13.18 12.54
N THR A 139 6.64 -12.07 13.26
CA THR A 139 7.23 -12.05 14.61
C THR A 139 6.27 -11.60 15.71
N PHE A 140 5.21 -10.85 15.38
CA PHE A 140 4.21 -10.33 16.32
C PHE A 140 2.86 -11.08 16.17
N PRO A 141 2.11 -11.37 17.25
CA PRO A 141 2.43 -11.19 18.67
C PRO A 141 3.26 -12.33 19.28
N ASN A 142 3.35 -13.48 18.61
CA ASN A 142 4.17 -14.61 19.05
C ASN A 142 5.07 -15.04 17.88
N ASN A 143 6.36 -15.28 18.13
CA ASN A 143 7.40 -15.46 17.12
C ASN A 143 7.31 -16.81 16.38
N ARG A 144 6.18 -17.05 15.70
CA ARG A 144 5.82 -18.36 15.13
C ARG A 144 6.75 -18.79 14.00
N ASN A 145 7.35 -17.84 13.27
CA ASN A 145 8.15 -18.11 12.06
C ASN A 145 9.42 -17.26 12.01
N GLY A 146 10.24 -17.34 13.07
CA GLY A 146 11.43 -16.51 13.29
C GLY A 146 12.20 -16.19 12.02
N LEU A 147 12.06 -14.94 11.57
CA LEU A 147 12.87 -14.40 10.47
C LEU A 147 14.31 -14.33 10.96
N LYS A 148 15.25 -14.90 10.20
CA LYS A 148 16.67 -14.83 10.50
C LYS A 148 17.35 -13.96 9.46
N ARG A 149 18.30 -13.15 9.92
CA ARG A 149 19.23 -12.43 9.05
C ARG A 149 20.32 -13.40 8.58
N ASN A 150 21.09 -13.00 7.56
CA ASN A 150 22.19 -13.79 6.98
C ASN A 150 23.28 -14.22 7.99
N ASP A 151 23.35 -13.56 9.13
CA ASP A 151 24.25 -13.85 10.25
C ASP A 151 23.64 -14.85 11.25
N GLY A 152 22.43 -15.36 10.98
CA GLY A 152 21.68 -16.26 11.85
C GLY A 152 20.97 -15.55 13.01
N THR A 153 21.11 -14.23 13.14
CA THR A 153 20.45 -13.47 14.21
C THR A 153 18.94 -13.38 13.95
N PRO A 154 18.08 -13.59 14.97
CA PRO A 154 16.65 -13.43 14.82
C PRO A 154 16.32 -11.95 14.61
N ILE A 155 15.57 -11.65 13.56
CA ILE A 155 15.00 -10.33 13.32
C ILE A 155 13.79 -10.18 14.24
N MET A 156 13.89 -9.27 15.20
CA MET A 156 12.82 -8.95 16.14
C MET A 156 12.07 -7.71 15.67
N TRP A 157 10.77 -7.64 15.95
CA TRP A 157 10.01 -6.42 15.75
C TRP A 157 10.47 -5.34 16.74
N ASN A 158 10.38 -4.09 16.31
CA ASN A 158 10.61 -2.91 17.16
C ASN A 158 9.28 -2.18 17.34
N PHE A 159 9.05 -1.59 18.52
CA PHE A 159 7.89 -0.74 18.79
C PHE A 159 7.76 0.39 17.75
N GLY A 160 8.86 0.94 17.25
CA GLY A 160 8.83 1.93 16.17
C GLY A 160 8.20 1.41 14.86
N MET A 161 8.43 0.14 14.51
CA MET A 161 7.80 -0.49 13.35
C MET A 161 6.29 -0.63 13.55
N LEU A 162 5.89 -1.09 14.74
CA LEU A 162 4.49 -1.24 15.10
C LEU A 162 3.77 0.11 15.09
N MET A 163 4.36 1.14 15.70
CA MET A 163 3.81 2.49 15.73
C MET A 163 3.62 3.06 14.32
N ARG A 164 4.63 2.95 13.44
CA ARG A 164 4.51 3.39 12.03
C ARG A 164 3.40 2.66 11.30
N TRP A 165 3.25 1.35 11.52
CA TRP A 165 2.15 0.57 10.94
C TRP A 165 0.78 1.02 11.46
N CYS A 166 0.64 1.24 12.77
CA CYS A 166 -0.60 1.75 13.37
C CYS A 166 -0.97 3.15 12.87
N ILE A 167 -0.01 4.07 12.78
CA ILE A 167 -0.24 5.43 12.25
C ILE A 167 -0.67 5.36 10.79
N HIS A 168 0.00 4.54 9.98
CA HIS A 168 -0.36 4.36 8.58
C HIS A 168 -1.78 3.82 8.43
N GLN A 169 -2.14 2.82 9.24
CA GLN A 169 -3.48 2.24 9.26
C GLN A 169 -4.54 3.26 9.72
N LEU A 170 -4.25 4.04 10.77
CA LEU A 170 -5.16 5.08 11.26
C LEU A 170 -5.37 6.18 10.23
N PHE A 171 -4.32 6.64 9.54
CA PHE A 171 -4.45 7.62 8.47
C PHE A 171 -5.26 7.07 7.30
N PHE A 172 -5.00 5.81 6.93
CA PHE A 172 -5.67 5.14 5.82
C PHE A 172 -7.18 4.98 6.03
N TRP A 173 -7.62 4.62 7.24
CA TRP A 173 -9.04 4.52 7.56
C TRP A 173 -9.68 5.84 8.00
N GLY A 174 -8.90 6.73 8.61
CA GLY A 174 -9.37 8.02 9.11
C GLY A 174 -9.65 9.02 7.99
N MET A 175 -8.87 9.01 6.91
CA MET A 175 -9.01 9.99 5.82
C MET A 175 -10.36 9.86 5.08
N PRO A 176 -10.85 8.66 4.72
CA PRO A 176 -12.22 8.46 4.23
C PRO A 176 -13.31 9.03 5.15
N ILE A 177 -13.20 8.76 6.45
CA ILE A 177 -14.21 9.18 7.44
C ILE A 177 -14.19 10.70 7.60
N LEU A 178 -13.00 11.29 7.66
CA LEU A 178 -12.82 12.73 7.74
C LEU A 178 -13.36 13.44 6.49
N LEU A 179 -13.09 12.90 5.29
CA LEU A 179 -13.64 13.47 4.06
C LEU A 179 -15.18 13.38 4.03
N LEU A 180 -15.76 12.24 4.41
CA LEU A 180 -17.21 12.09 4.47
C LEU A 180 -17.86 12.95 5.54
N SER A 181 -17.20 13.17 6.69
CA SER A 181 -17.73 14.07 7.70
C SER A 181 -17.73 15.52 7.20
N THR A 182 -16.71 15.95 6.46
CA THR A 182 -16.67 17.31 5.91
C THR A 182 -17.73 17.58 4.84
N THR A 183 -18.24 16.57 4.14
CA THR A 183 -19.33 16.79 3.16
C THR A 183 -20.69 16.89 3.82
N VAL A 184 -20.91 16.13 4.89
CA VAL A 184 -22.20 16.03 5.59
C VAL A 184 -22.35 17.11 6.66
N PHE A 185 -21.29 17.39 7.45
CA PHE A 185 -21.34 18.28 8.61
C PHE A 185 -21.76 19.73 8.30
N PRO A 186 -21.26 20.41 7.24
CA PRO A 186 -21.64 21.78 6.94
C PRO A 186 -23.12 21.94 6.56
N VAL A 187 -23.72 20.89 5.98
CA VAL A 187 -25.14 20.87 5.61
C VAL A 187 -26.02 20.91 6.86
N TYR A 188 -25.61 20.23 7.94
CA TYR A 188 -26.34 20.19 9.20
C TYR A 188 -26.01 21.35 10.15
N TRP A 189 -24.79 21.90 10.13
CA TRP A 189 -24.37 23.01 11.00
C TRP A 189 -24.88 24.39 10.56
N SER A 190 -25.36 24.51 9.31
CA SER A 190 -25.95 25.75 8.81
C SER A 190 -27.41 25.97 9.28
N PHE A 191 -27.88 25.16 10.24
CA PHE A 191 -29.18 25.22 10.92
C PHE A 191 -28.97 25.20 12.44
#